data_AF-A0A7H8TP52-F1
#
_entry.id   AF-A0A7H8TP52-F1
#
_cell.length_a   1.000
_cell.length_b   1.000
_cell.length_c   1.000
_cell.angle_alpha   90.00
_cell.angle_beta   90.00
_cell.angle_gamma   90.00
#
_symmetry.space_group_name_H-M   'P 1'
#
loop_
_entity.id
_entity.type
_entity.pdbx_description
1 polymer ?
#
loop_
_entity_poly.entity_id
_entity_poly.type
_entity_poly.pdbx_seq_one_letter_code
_entity_poly.pdbx_strand_id
1 'polypeptide(L)'
;MEAGLDAEAVGDVITRLADRADLDIRPTGHSPRRGLVTESSRAGNPDAVAEKQGGWAKGSKVMRTYREDDDGFAENALHGVL
;
A
#
# COMPACT_ATOMS: atom_id res chain seq x y z
N MET A 1 23.13 -13.98 19.03
CA MET A 1 21.77 -13.42 18.88
C MET A 1 21.00 -14.42 18.03
N GLU A 2 19.84 -14.88 18.48
CA GLU A 2 18.91 -15.62 17.62
C GLU A 2 18.64 -14.78 16.37
N ALA A 3 18.72 -15.40 15.20
CA ALA A 3 18.37 -14.71 13.96
C ALA A 3 16.88 -14.34 14.01
N GLY A 4 16.54 -13.12 13.61
CA GLY A 4 15.14 -12.69 13.48
C GLY A 4 14.42 -13.48 12.39
N LEU A 5 13.10 -13.27 12.27
CA LEU A 5 12.32 -13.82 11.15
C LEU A 5 12.87 -13.30 9.82
N ASP A 6 13.07 -14.20 8.86
CA ASP A 6 13.35 -13.81 7.49
C ASP A 6 12.07 -13.34 6.78
N ALA A 7 12.23 -12.84 5.55
CA ALA A 7 11.11 -12.30 4.78
C ALA A 7 10.06 -13.36 4.42
N GLU A 8 10.48 -14.62 4.24
CA GLU A 8 9.59 -15.73 3.92
C GLU A 8 8.72 -16.08 5.13
N ALA A 9 9.33 -16.23 6.30
CA ALA A 9 8.66 -16.48 7.56
C ALA A 9 7.64 -15.37 7.91
N VAL A 10 7.97 -14.11 7.63
CA VAL A 10 7.00 -13.00 7.79
C VAL A 10 5.82 -13.13 6.81
N GLY A 11 6.08 -13.49 5.54
CA GLY A 11 5.04 -13.73 4.54
C GLY A 11 4.11 -14.88 4.91
N ASP A 12 4.65 -15.96 5.45
CA ASP A 12 3.89 -17.12 5.94
C ASP A 12 2.99 -16.75 7.11
N VAL A 13 3.50 -15.94 8.05
CA VAL A 13 2.69 -15.44 9.17
C VAL A 13 1.54 -14.58 8.65
N ILE A 14 1.78 -13.65 7.71
CA ILE A 14 0.73 -12.81 7.13
C ILE A 14 -0.35 -13.66 6.45
N THR A 15 0.07 -14.64 5.64
CA THR A 15 -0.86 -15.56 4.95
C THR A 15 -1.72 -16.31 5.96
N ARG A 16 -1.10 -16.90 6.99
CA ARG A 16 -1.81 -17.63 8.05
C ARG A 16 -2.77 -16.75 8.85
N LEU A 17 -2.41 -15.49 9.10
CA LEU A 17 -3.29 -14.55 9.80
C LEU A 17 -4.54 -14.24 8.96
N ALA A 18 -4.38 -14.07 7.65
CA ALA A 18 -5.49 -13.82 6.75
C ALA A 18 -6.45 -15.02 6.63
N ASP A 19 -5.90 -16.23 6.47
CA ASP A 19 -6.68 -17.46 6.45
C ASP A 19 -7.51 -17.60 7.74
N ARG A 20 -6.93 -17.24 8.89
CA ARG A 20 -7.56 -17.35 10.21
C ARG A 20 -8.56 -16.23 10.50
N ALA A 21 -8.53 -15.17 9.70
CA ALA A 21 -9.47 -14.05 9.75
C ALA A 21 -10.58 -14.20 8.69
N ASP A 22 -10.62 -15.33 7.97
CA ASP A 22 -11.58 -15.61 6.90
C ASP A 22 -11.62 -14.51 5.82
N LEU A 23 -10.45 -13.94 5.49
CA LEU A 23 -10.36 -12.97 4.40
C LEU A 23 -10.57 -13.68 3.05
N ASP A 24 -11.29 -13.02 2.15
CA ASP A 24 -11.53 -13.46 0.77
C ASP A 24 -10.32 -13.27 -0.16
N ILE A 25 -9.25 -12.69 0.38
CA ILE A 25 -7.98 -12.45 -0.30
C ILE A 25 -6.83 -13.17 0.41
N ARG A 26 -5.77 -13.46 -0.36
CA ARG A 26 -4.52 -14.00 0.18
C ARG A 26 -3.42 -12.93 0.22
N PRO A 27 -3.30 -12.15 1.32
CA PRO A 27 -2.26 -11.15 1.42
C PRO A 27 -0.87 -11.79 1.56
N THR A 28 0.11 -11.12 0.97
CA THR A 28 1.55 -11.44 1.11
C THR A 28 2.27 -10.28 1.79
N GLY A 29 3.59 -10.37 2.00
CA GLY A 29 4.37 -9.29 2.62
C GLY A 29 4.19 -7.90 1.98
N HIS A 30 3.88 -7.82 0.68
CA HIS A 30 3.62 -6.54 0.00
C HIS A 30 2.20 -6.00 0.21
N SER A 31 1.23 -6.84 0.55
CA SER A 31 -0.17 -6.44 0.69
C SER A 31 -0.39 -5.40 1.78
N PRO A 32 0.22 -5.50 2.99
CA PRO A 32 0.14 -4.43 3.99
C PRO A 32 0.74 -3.11 3.52
N ARG A 33 1.82 -3.15 2.72
CA ARG A 33 2.44 -1.93 2.16
C ARG A 33 1.51 -1.24 1.16
N ARG A 34 0.83 -2.01 0.32
CA ARG A 34 -0.20 -1.50 -0.60
C ARG A 34 -1.36 -0.90 0.20
N GLY A 35 -1.91 -1.64 1.15
CA GLY A 35 -3.02 -1.19 2.01
C GLY A 35 -2.71 0.12 2.76
N LEU A 36 -1.48 0.28 3.25
CA LEU A 36 -1.03 1.54 3.86
C LEU A 36 -1.20 2.74 2.90
N VAL A 37 -0.75 2.59 1.64
CA VAL A 37 -0.84 3.66 0.65
C VAL A 37 -2.29 3.92 0.27
N THR A 38 -3.06 2.86 -0.01
CA THR A 38 -4.47 2.96 -0.40
C THR A 38 -5.30 3.67 0.67
N GLU A 39 -5.21 3.24 1.93
CA GLU A 39 -5.99 3.85 3.02
C GLU A 39 -5.51 5.26 3.37
N SER A 40 -4.19 5.51 3.31
CA SER A 40 -3.65 6.86 3.46
C SER A 40 -4.19 7.81 2.38
N SER A 41 -4.30 7.31 1.15
CA SER A 41 -4.85 8.05 0.01
C SER A 41 -6.33 8.35 0.18
N ARG A 42 -7.14 7.34 0.51
CA ARG A 42 -8.59 7.49 0.80
C ARG A 42 -8.88 8.50 1.92
N ALA A 43 -7.97 8.63 2.88
CA ALA A 43 -8.07 9.62 3.95
C ALA A 43 -7.60 11.04 3.54
N GLY A 44 -7.20 11.25 2.29
CA GLY A 44 -6.75 12.54 1.76
C GLY A 44 -5.34 12.96 2.23
N ASN A 45 -4.55 12.02 2.77
CA ASN A 45 -3.20 12.36 3.24
C ASN A 45 -2.24 12.59 2.06
N PRO A 46 -1.30 13.54 2.17
CA PRO A 46 -0.30 13.75 1.14
C PRO A 46 0.68 12.56 1.05
N ASP A 47 1.17 12.28 -0.16
CA ASP A 47 2.15 11.20 -0.44
C ASP A 47 3.29 11.15 0.58
N ALA A 48 3.82 12.32 0.96
CA ALA A 48 4.95 12.45 1.87
C ALA A 48 4.73 11.75 3.24
N VAL A 49 3.48 11.61 3.69
CA VAL A 49 3.13 10.89 4.92
C VAL A 49 3.33 9.39 4.73
N ALA A 50 2.74 8.82 3.67
CA ALA A 50 2.89 7.41 3.35
C ALA A 50 4.36 7.06 3.02
N GLU A 51 5.06 7.92 2.28
CA GLU A 51 6.49 7.77 1.96
C GLU A 51 7.33 7.63 3.24
N LYS A 52 7.15 8.57 4.18
CA LYS A 52 7.87 8.56 5.45
C LYS A 52 7.52 7.34 6.29
N GLN A 53 6.25 6.96 6.36
CA GLN A 53 5.79 5.86 7.21
C GLN A 53 6.21 4.48 6.69
N GLY A 54 6.09 4.23 5.38
CA GLY A 54 6.49 2.94 4.81
C GLY A 54 7.94 2.89 4.29
N GLY A 55 8.73 3.94 4.53
CA GLY A 55 10.16 3.97 4.25
C GLY A 55 10.50 4.05 2.76
N TRP A 56 9.67 4.74 1.97
CA TRP A 56 9.98 5.02 0.57
C TRP A 56 10.77 6.32 0.41
N ALA A 57 11.54 6.40 -0.67
CA ALA A 57 12.14 7.66 -1.08
C ALA A 57 11.07 8.71 -1.40
N LYS A 58 11.42 9.99 -1.21
CA LYS A 58 10.55 11.10 -1.58
C LYS A 58 10.22 11.06 -3.08
N GLY A 59 8.95 11.14 -3.44
CA GLY A 59 8.46 11.03 -4.82
C GLY A 59 8.54 9.60 -5.39
N SER A 60 8.42 8.57 -4.55
CA SER A 60 8.61 7.18 -4.97
C SER A 60 7.57 6.74 -6.00
N LYS A 61 8.03 6.44 -7.21
CA LYS A 61 7.19 5.89 -8.28
C LYS A 61 6.57 4.54 -7.91
N VAL A 62 7.34 3.68 -7.22
CA VAL A 62 6.87 2.35 -6.76
C VAL A 62 5.81 2.47 -5.66
N MET A 63 5.89 3.50 -4.82
CA MET A 63 4.84 3.75 -3.83
C MET A 63 3.55 4.18 -4.55
N ARG A 64 3.66 5.11 -5.51
CA ARG A 64 2.51 5.64 -6.24
C ARG A 64 1.75 4.62 -7.06
N THR A 65 2.39 3.53 -7.53
CA THR A 65 1.65 2.43 -8.18
C THR A 65 0.65 1.74 -7.23
N TYR A 66 0.71 1.95 -5.91
CA TYR A 66 -0.28 1.43 -4.98
C TYR A 66 -1.53 2.32 -4.84
N ARG A 67 -1.60 3.47 -5.55
CA ARG A 67 -2.81 4.31 -5.65
C ARG A 67 -3.85 3.79 -6.64
N GLU A 68 -3.68 2.57 -7.17
CA GLU A 68 -4.47 1.94 -8.25
C GLU A 68 -6.00 2.15 -8.19
N ASP A 69 -6.62 2.27 -7.01
CA ASP A 69 -8.08 2.43 -6.86
C ASP A 69 -8.55 3.86 -6.51
N ASP A 70 -7.66 4.79 -6.19
CA ASP A 70 -8.00 6.18 -5.79
C ASP A 70 -7.67 7.21 -6.89
N ASP A 71 -6.93 6.79 -7.91
CA ASP A 71 -6.47 7.66 -9.02
C ASP A 71 -7.52 7.77 -10.16
N GLY A 72 -8.79 7.49 -9.86
CA GLY A 72 -9.88 7.93 -10.72
C GLY A 72 -9.93 9.46 -10.68
N PHE A 73 -9.60 10.12 -11.78
CA PHE A 73 -9.67 11.58 -11.87
C PHE A 73 -11.10 12.06 -11.53
N ALA A 74 -11.27 12.70 -10.37
CA ALA A 74 -12.49 13.46 -10.07
C ALA A 74 -12.55 14.74 -10.92
N GLU A 75 -11.38 15.29 -11.24
CA GLU A 75 -11.20 16.53 -11.98
C GLU A 75 -10.83 16.22 -13.43
N ASN A 76 -11.61 16.75 -14.37
CA ASN A 76 -11.33 16.60 -15.79
C ASN A 76 -10.17 17.51 -16.20
N ALA A 77 -9.04 16.91 -16.57
CA ALA A 77 -7.85 17.64 -17.04
C ALA A 77 -8.08 18.48 -18.32
N LEU A 78 -9.18 18.24 -19.04
CA LEU A 78 -9.61 19.01 -20.22
C LEU A 78 -10.72 20.02 -19.91
N HIS A 79 -11.13 20.19 -18.65
CA HIS A 79 -12.16 21.15 -18.27
C HIS A 79 -11.73 22.58 -18.65
N GLY A 80 -12.48 23.21 -19.56
CA GLY A 80 -12.19 24.56 -20.07
C GLY A 80 -11.15 24.63 -21.19
N VAL A 81 -10.66 23.47 -21.68
CA VAL A 81 -9.77 23.37 -22.85
C VAL A 81 -10.52 22.89 -24.10
N LEU A 82 -11.72 22.31 -23.93
CA LEU A 82 -12.65 21.91 -24.99
C LEU A 82 -14.02 22.55 -24.80
#